data_AF-A0AAN8BFX0-F1
#
_entry.id   AF-A0AAN8BFX0-F1
#
_cell.length_a   1.000
_cell.length_b   1.000
_cell.length_c   1.000
_cell.angle_alpha   90.00
_cell.angle_beta   90.00
_cell.angle_gamma   90.00
#
_symmetry.space_group_name_H-M   'P 1'
#
loop_
_entity.id
_entity.type
_entity.pdbx_description
1 polymer ?
#
loop_
_entity_poly.entity_id
_entity_poly.type
_entity_poly.pdbx_seq_one_letter_code
_entity_poly.pdbx_strand_id
1 'polypeptide(L)'
;MALLDYSSPSVECYTANKIKLPVVLFLVASSAGLARSVFLKTLVFPDESDNSYVEMVPQKSLDLGAFTLCMRVATELPNMKREIILFAYRTQDFDELNVWQELDGRYSFYLSGDAVMFKAPKLGPTETHMCVSPGIPVQERLPSSSMGGKA
;
A
#
# COMPACT_ATOMS: atom_id res chain seq x y z
N MET A 1 18.54 -7.99 14.10
CA MET A 1 19.12 -9.06 14.96
C MET A 1 17.96 -9.87 15.54
N ALA A 2 17.96 -11.20 15.30
CA ALA A 2 17.19 -12.32 15.91
C ALA A 2 15.79 -12.05 16.50
N LEU A 3 14.72 -12.82 16.25
CA LEU A 3 14.54 -14.14 15.61
C LEU A 3 13.06 -14.29 15.21
N LEU A 4 12.82 -15.26 14.32
CA LEU A 4 11.53 -15.88 14.09
C LEU A 4 10.93 -16.33 15.43
N ASP A 5 9.63 -16.06 15.65
CA ASP A 5 8.88 -16.92 16.56
C ASP A 5 7.72 -17.61 15.85
N TYR A 6 7.81 -18.91 16.00
CA TYR A 6 7.04 -19.99 15.45
C TYR A 6 5.79 -20.15 16.32
N SER A 7 4.64 -20.21 15.67
CA SER A 7 3.34 -20.58 16.24
C SER A 7 3.38 -21.38 17.54
N SER A 8 2.89 -20.80 18.64
CA SER A 8 2.31 -21.53 19.77
C SER A 8 1.15 -20.74 20.38
N PRO A 9 -0.10 -21.23 20.31
CA PRO A 9 -1.27 -20.57 20.86
C PRO A 9 -1.57 -21.19 22.24
N SER A 10 -1.24 -20.52 23.34
CA SER A 10 -1.93 -20.69 24.64
C SER A 10 -1.21 -19.96 25.78
N VAL A 11 -1.58 -18.71 26.01
CA VAL A 11 -1.59 -18.15 27.37
C VAL A 11 -2.84 -17.28 27.50
N GLU A 12 -3.96 -17.86 27.96
CA GLU A 12 -5.10 -17.10 28.47
C GLU A 12 -5.19 -17.30 29.99
N CYS A 13 -5.42 -16.19 30.71
CA CYS A 13 -5.57 -16.14 32.15
C CYS A 13 -7.05 -15.94 32.55
N TYR A 14 -7.54 -16.86 33.40
CA TYR A 14 -8.66 -16.80 34.39
C TYR A 14 -10.10 -16.62 33.87
N THR A 15 -11.18 -17.12 34.49
CA THR A 15 -11.51 -17.64 35.84
C THR A 15 -12.55 -18.78 35.74
N ALA A 16 -12.63 -19.64 36.76
CA ALA A 16 -13.59 -20.73 36.87
C ALA A 16 -15.04 -20.25 37.05
N ASN A 17 -15.98 -20.79 36.27
CA ASN A 17 -17.40 -20.89 36.62
C ASN A 17 -18.04 -22.09 35.89
N LYS A 18 -18.58 -23.04 36.67
CA LYS A 18 -19.38 -24.18 36.16
C LYS A 18 -20.84 -23.72 36.02
N ILE A 19 -21.48 -23.85 34.85
CA ILE A 19 -22.93 -24.03 34.65
C ILE A 19 -23.18 -24.56 33.21
N LYS A 20 -24.26 -25.35 33.08
CA LYS A 20 -24.61 -26.37 32.07
C LYS A 20 -24.88 -25.83 30.64
N LEU A 21 -24.35 -26.50 29.61
CA LEU A 21 -24.85 -26.51 28.21
C LEU A 21 -25.76 -27.73 28.04
N PRO A 22 -26.95 -27.65 27.41
CA PRO A 22 -26.99 -27.65 25.94
C PRO A 22 -28.23 -26.95 25.32
N VAL A 23 -28.05 -26.20 24.22
CA VAL A 23 -29.06 -25.84 23.17
C VAL A 23 -28.60 -24.58 22.43
N VAL A 24 -27.87 -23.68 23.09
CA VAL A 24 -27.32 -22.45 22.45
C VAL A 24 -26.06 -22.72 21.61
N LEU A 25 -25.67 -23.99 21.40
CA LEU A 25 -24.48 -24.34 20.61
C LEU A 25 -24.77 -24.44 19.09
N PHE A 26 -26.04 -24.51 18.67
CA PHE A 26 -26.35 -24.78 17.26
C PHE A 26 -26.55 -23.55 16.37
N LEU A 27 -26.62 -22.32 16.91
CA LEU A 27 -26.92 -21.12 16.10
C LEU A 27 -25.72 -20.19 15.85
N VAL A 28 -24.54 -20.46 16.41
CA VAL A 28 -23.36 -19.58 16.23
C VAL A 28 -22.38 -20.09 15.16
N ALA A 29 -22.69 -21.19 14.47
CA ALA A 29 -21.79 -21.83 13.50
C ALA A 29 -21.80 -21.21 12.08
N SER A 30 -22.50 -20.09 11.85
CA SER A 30 -22.64 -19.52 10.49
C SER A 30 -22.29 -18.03 10.45
N SER A 31 -21.00 -17.71 10.61
CA SER A 31 -20.33 -16.57 9.94
C SER A 31 -18.88 -16.44 10.38
N ALA A 32 -18.09 -17.51 10.25
CA ALA A 32 -16.67 -17.31 10.00
C ALA A 32 -16.52 -16.93 8.51
N GLY A 33 -16.99 -15.74 8.15
CA GLY A 33 -16.59 -15.13 6.90
C GLY A 33 -15.07 -15.07 6.91
N LEU A 34 -14.42 -15.57 5.85
CA LEU A 34 -13.00 -15.33 5.62
C LEU A 34 -12.80 -13.80 5.58
N ALA A 35 -12.51 -13.20 6.73
CA ALA A 35 -11.78 -11.96 6.77
C ALA A 35 -10.41 -12.35 6.22
N ARG A 36 -10.24 -12.22 4.90
CA ARG A 36 -8.94 -12.21 4.26
C ARG A 36 -8.29 -10.91 4.71
N SER A 37 -7.87 -10.89 5.98
CA SER A 37 -7.02 -9.86 6.53
C SER A 37 -5.79 -9.89 5.65
N VAL A 38 -5.65 -8.86 4.82
CA VAL A 38 -4.36 -8.54 4.23
C VAL A 38 -3.51 -8.21 5.45
N PHE A 39 -2.82 -9.21 5.99
CA PHE A 39 -1.78 -8.96 6.98
C PHE A 39 -0.85 -7.94 6.33
N LEU A 40 -0.89 -6.70 6.81
CA LEU A 40 0.01 -5.65 6.37
C LEU A 40 1.42 -6.11 6.77
N LYS A 41 2.07 -6.81 5.85
CA LYS A 41 3.46 -7.21 5.98
C LYS A 41 4.30 -6.03 5.49
N THR A 42 5.09 -5.48 6.38
CA THR A 42 6.06 -4.44 6.04
C THR A 42 7.28 -5.09 5.38
N LEU A 43 7.72 -4.50 4.27
CA LEU A 43 8.97 -4.86 3.62
C LEU A 43 10.09 -4.01 4.25
N VAL A 44 11.18 -4.65 4.64
CA VAL A 44 12.32 -3.98 5.29
C VAL A 44 13.57 -4.20 4.46
N PHE A 45 14.23 -3.11 4.11
CA PHE A 45 15.51 -3.08 3.41
C PHE A 45 16.55 -2.51 4.40
N PRO A 46 17.26 -3.37 5.15
CA PRO A 46 18.10 -2.94 6.27
C PRO A 46 19.39 -2.25 5.82
N ASP A 47 19.91 -2.64 4.66
CA ASP A 47 21.20 -2.20 4.14
C ASP A 47 21.06 -1.76 2.67
N GLU A 48 21.91 -0.83 2.26
CA GLU A 48 22.05 -0.44 0.87
C GLU A 48 22.55 -1.61 0.02
N SER A 49 21.82 -1.93 -1.05
CA SER A 49 22.26 -2.90 -2.05
C SER A 49 21.69 -2.59 -3.43
N ASP A 50 22.22 -3.27 -4.43
CA ASP A 50 21.76 -3.27 -5.83
C ASP A 50 20.97 -4.53 -6.20
N ASN A 51 20.76 -5.44 -5.23
CA ASN A 51 20.15 -6.75 -5.44
C ASN A 51 19.00 -7.07 -4.47
N SER A 52 18.68 -6.19 -3.52
CA SER A 52 17.51 -6.33 -2.65
C SER A 52 16.33 -5.56 -3.21
N TYR A 53 15.36 -6.28 -3.77
CA TYR A 53 14.12 -5.72 -4.30
C TYR A 53 12.95 -6.67 -4.05
N VAL A 54 11.74 -6.15 -4.22
CA VAL A 54 10.51 -6.94 -4.19
C VAL A 54 9.77 -6.72 -5.49
N GLU A 55 9.53 -7.81 -6.20
CA GLU A 55 8.69 -7.80 -7.39
C GLU A 55 7.21 -7.92 -6.99
N MET A 56 6.41 -6.94 -7.41
CA MET A 56 4.96 -6.98 -7.26
C MET A 56 4.34 -7.48 -8.55
N VAL A 57 3.73 -8.67 -8.51
CA VAL A 57 3.03 -9.24 -9.67
C VAL A 57 1.56 -8.84 -9.62
N PRO A 58 1.09 -7.94 -10.49
CA PRO A 58 -0.28 -7.49 -10.47
C PRO A 58 -1.19 -8.59 -11.06
N GLN A 59 -2.38 -8.77 -10.48
CA GLN A 59 -3.36 -9.75 -11.01
C GLN A 59 -4.06 -9.27 -12.29
N LYS A 60 -3.92 -7.99 -12.61
CA LYS A 60 -4.43 -7.33 -13.81
C LYS A 60 -3.29 -6.55 -14.43
N SER A 61 -3.28 -6.40 -15.75
CA SER A 61 -2.37 -5.46 -16.40
C SER A 61 -2.56 -4.07 -15.81
N LEU A 62 -1.47 -3.36 -15.51
CA LEU A 62 -1.56 -1.95 -15.19
C LEU A 62 -1.84 -1.20 -16.49
N ASP A 63 -3.04 -0.64 -16.62
CA ASP A 63 -3.33 0.39 -17.61
C ASP A 63 -3.19 1.74 -16.90
N LEU A 64 -2.13 2.48 -17.22
CA LEU A 64 -1.81 3.74 -16.56
C LEU A 64 -2.65 4.92 -17.06
N GLY A 65 -3.68 4.70 -17.88
CA GLY A 65 -4.62 5.75 -18.29
C GLY A 65 -5.33 6.42 -17.12
N ALA A 66 -5.64 5.66 -16.06
CA ALA A 66 -6.14 6.19 -14.79
C ALA A 66 -5.75 5.27 -13.63
N PHE A 67 -5.04 5.81 -12.64
CA PHE A 67 -4.63 5.03 -11.48
C PHE A 67 -4.47 5.88 -10.22
N THR A 68 -4.36 5.20 -9.09
CA THR A 68 -3.89 5.80 -7.83
C THR A 68 -2.92 4.83 -7.19
N LEU A 69 -1.71 5.30 -6.93
CA LEU A 69 -0.66 4.55 -6.25
C LEU A 69 -0.55 5.09 -4.82
N CYS A 70 -0.73 4.23 -3.83
CA CYS A 70 -0.58 4.57 -2.41
C CYS A 70 0.46 3.65 -1.75
N MET A 71 1.25 4.22 -0.85
CA MET A 71 2.30 3.51 -0.12
C MET A 71 2.48 4.08 1.28
N ARG A 72 2.96 3.24 2.20
CA ARG A 72 3.41 3.61 3.54
C ARG A 72 4.91 3.41 3.59
N VAL A 73 5.65 4.49 3.80
CA VAL A 73 7.12 4.47 3.72
C VAL A 73 7.71 5.17 4.95
N ALA A 74 8.77 4.58 5.50
CA ALA A 74 9.64 5.19 6.49
C ALA A 74 11.09 4.96 6.06
N THR A 75 11.97 5.89 6.40
CA THR A 75 13.40 5.77 6.14
C THR A 75 14.22 6.49 7.20
N GLU A 76 15.25 5.82 7.70
CA GLU A 76 16.25 6.43 8.58
C GLU A 76 17.45 6.98 7.79
N LEU A 77 17.40 6.88 6.45
CA LEU A 77 18.44 7.43 5.61
C LEU A 77 18.49 8.96 5.80
N PRO A 78 19.69 9.54 5.99
CA PRO A 78 19.82 10.98 6.14
C PRO A 78 19.27 11.70 4.89
N ASN A 79 18.30 12.59 5.12
CA ASN A 79 17.42 13.28 4.15
C ASN A 79 18.09 14.19 3.08
N MET A 80 19.38 14.02 2.83
CA MET A 80 20.21 14.83 1.94
C MET A 80 21.42 14.06 1.35
N LYS A 81 21.50 12.73 1.52
CA LYS A 81 22.68 11.97 1.08
C LYS A 81 22.48 11.17 -0.20
N ARG A 82 21.23 10.90 -0.62
CA ARG A 82 20.94 10.01 -1.75
C ARG A 82 19.51 10.20 -2.27
N GLU A 83 19.32 9.92 -3.55
CA GLU A 83 18.02 9.69 -4.17
C GLU A 83 17.48 8.32 -3.76
N ILE A 84 16.19 8.24 -3.47
CA ILE A 84 15.53 7.02 -3.04
C ILE A 84 14.40 6.71 -4.01
N ILE A 85 14.50 5.57 -4.71
CA ILE A 85 13.39 5.03 -5.48
C ILE A 85 12.34 4.48 -4.49
N LEU A 86 11.11 4.94 -4.60
CA LEU A 86 9.99 4.54 -3.75
C LEU A 86 9.09 3.51 -4.44
N PHE A 87 8.94 3.65 -5.76
CA PHE A 87 8.19 2.71 -6.59
C PHE A 87 8.72 2.78 -8.02
N ALA A 88 8.90 1.62 -8.65
CA ALA A 88 9.30 1.51 -10.05
C ALA A 88 8.40 0.51 -10.77
N TYR A 89 7.89 0.92 -11.93
CA TYR A 89 7.18 0.08 -12.87
C TYR A 89 7.73 0.33 -14.27
N ARG A 90 8.22 -0.75 -14.88
CA ARG A 90 8.93 -0.74 -16.14
C ARG A 90 8.28 -1.73 -17.11
N THR A 91 8.13 -1.29 -18.36
CA THR A 91 7.75 -2.17 -19.48
C THR A 91 8.99 -2.80 -20.11
N GLN A 92 8.80 -3.63 -21.13
CA GLN A 92 9.92 -4.18 -21.90
C GLN A 92 10.85 -3.08 -22.44
N ASP A 93 10.29 -1.91 -22.77
CA ASP A 93 10.99 -0.89 -23.54
C ASP A 93 11.49 0.27 -22.67
N PHE A 94 10.74 0.70 -21.66
CA PHE A 94 11.07 1.91 -20.89
C PHE A 94 10.48 1.92 -19.47
N ASP A 95 10.98 2.83 -18.64
CA ASP A 95 10.42 3.10 -17.31
C ASP A 95 9.08 3.82 -17.48
N GLU A 96 8.00 3.11 -17.22
CA GLU A 96 6.65 3.62 -17.48
C GLU A 96 6.19 4.51 -16.32
N LEU A 97 6.52 4.15 -15.08
CA LEU A 97 6.13 4.88 -13.88
C LEU A 97 7.18 4.74 -12.78
N ASN A 98 7.78 5.86 -12.36
CA ASN A 98 8.70 5.90 -11.22
C ASN A 98 8.31 6.99 -10.23
N VAL A 99 8.47 6.70 -8.94
CA VAL A 99 8.35 7.67 -7.84
C VAL A 99 9.67 7.72 -7.09
N TRP A 100 10.26 8.90 -7.00
CA TRP A 100 11.50 9.10 -6.25
C TRP A 100 11.35 10.17 -5.18
N GLN A 101 12.18 10.06 -4.15
CA GLN A 101 12.64 11.20 -3.37
C GLN A 101 14.01 11.64 -3.91
N GLU A 102 14.09 12.86 -4.42
CA GLU A 102 15.29 13.46 -5.02
C GLU A 102 16.29 13.94 -3.95
N LEU A 103 17.53 14.23 -4.35
CA LEU A 103 18.60 14.70 -3.43
C LEU A 103 18.22 15.95 -2.63
N ASP A 104 17.48 16.86 -3.24
CA ASP A 104 17.02 18.08 -2.57
C ASP A 104 15.83 17.84 -1.61
N GLY A 105 15.31 16.62 -1.61
CA GLY A 105 14.19 16.14 -0.82
C GLY A 105 12.82 16.45 -1.41
N ARG A 106 12.74 16.96 -2.63
CA ARG A 106 11.49 16.95 -3.41
C ARG A 106 11.16 15.52 -3.81
N TYR A 107 9.89 15.31 -4.15
CA TYR A 107 9.44 14.07 -4.76
C TYR A 107 9.32 14.28 -6.26
N SER A 108 9.75 13.31 -7.04
CA SER A 108 9.54 13.31 -8.48
C SER A 108 8.66 12.14 -8.87
N PHE A 109 7.80 12.42 -9.84
CA PHE A 109 6.89 11.47 -10.43
C PHE A 109 7.14 11.45 -11.93
N TYR A 110 7.66 10.34 -12.44
CA TYR A 110 7.89 10.10 -13.85
C TYR A 110 6.76 9.23 -14.39
N LEU A 111 6.14 9.64 -15.49
CA LEU A 111 5.16 8.84 -16.23
C LEU A 111 5.58 8.82 -17.70
N SER A 112 6.34 7.80 -18.11
CA SER A 112 6.81 7.60 -19.48
C SER A 112 7.54 8.82 -20.09
N GLY A 113 8.43 9.46 -19.34
CA GLY A 113 9.11 10.68 -19.79
C GLY A 113 9.51 11.61 -18.66
N ASP A 114 9.24 12.92 -18.81
CA ASP A 114 9.66 13.96 -17.88
C ASP A 114 9.00 13.83 -16.49
N ALA A 115 9.75 14.21 -15.45
CA ALA A 115 9.24 14.24 -14.09
C ALA A 115 8.42 15.48 -13.78
N VAL A 116 7.35 15.26 -13.01
CA VAL A 116 6.68 16.31 -12.23
C VAL A 116 7.24 16.30 -10.81
N MET A 117 7.68 17.48 -10.35
CA MET A 117 8.35 17.67 -9.06
C MET A 117 7.40 18.27 -8.02
N PHE A 118 7.35 17.67 -6.84
CA PHE A 118 6.50 18.09 -5.73
C PHE A 118 7.34 18.43 -4.50
N LYS A 119 7.01 19.53 -3.83
CA LYS A 119 7.52 19.85 -2.49
C LYS A 119 6.53 19.31 -1.46
N ALA A 120 6.99 18.39 -0.61
CA ALA A 120 6.24 17.85 0.51
C ALA A 120 7.21 17.60 1.69
N PRO A 121 6.70 17.33 2.91
CA PRO A 121 7.56 16.95 4.03
C PRO A 121 8.42 15.74 3.66
N LYS A 122 9.72 15.80 3.98
CA LYS A 122 10.67 14.73 3.69
C LYS A 122 10.32 13.47 4.49
N LEU A 123 10.65 12.30 3.94
CA LEU A 123 10.53 11.04 4.67
C LEU A 123 11.41 11.06 5.93
N GLY A 124 11.04 10.28 6.92
CA GLY A 124 11.82 10.14 8.14
C GLY A 124 11.59 8.77 8.77
N PRO A 125 12.07 8.55 10.00
CA PRO A 125 11.91 7.26 10.69
C PRO A 125 10.43 6.92 10.96
N THR A 126 9.55 7.93 10.93
CA THR A 126 8.11 7.76 11.09
C THR A 126 7.45 7.39 9.78
N GLU A 127 6.55 6.40 9.84
CA GLU A 127 5.73 6.00 8.70
C GLU A 127 4.96 7.18 8.11
N THR A 128 5.12 7.38 6.81
CA THR A 128 4.42 8.39 6.01
C THR A 128 3.52 7.68 5.01
N HIS A 129 2.23 8.01 5.02
CA HIS A 129 1.28 7.53 4.03
C HIS A 129 1.19 8.53 2.87
N MET A 130 1.61 8.13 1.68
CA MET A 130 1.57 8.97 0.49
C MET A 130 0.79 8.30 -0.63
N CYS A 131 0.09 9.10 -1.41
CA CYS A 131 -0.63 8.68 -2.59
C CYS A 131 -0.35 9.62 -3.76
N VAL A 132 -0.32 9.08 -4.98
CA VAL A 132 -0.21 9.84 -6.22
C VAL A 132 -1.25 9.36 -7.22
N SER A 133 -1.87 10.31 -7.90
CA SER A 133 -2.82 10.07 -8.98
C SER A 133 -2.54 11.10 -10.08
N PRO A 134 -2.38 10.69 -11.35
CA PRO A 134 -2.41 11.63 -12.46
C PRO A 134 -3.72 12.43 -12.42
N GLY A 135 -3.65 13.73 -12.68
CA GLY A 135 -4.86 14.54 -12.79
C GLY A 135 -5.67 14.07 -13.99
N ILE A 136 -6.87 13.54 -13.77
CA ILE A 136 -7.80 13.23 -14.85
C ILE A 136 -8.38 14.58 -15.35
N PRO A 137 -8.29 14.90 -16.65
CA PRO A 137 -8.96 16.08 -17.20
C PRO A 137 -10.45 16.06 -16.88
N VAL A 138 -10.99 17.16 -16.33
CA VAL A 138 -12.40 17.27 -15.89
C VAL A 138 -13.41 17.01 -17.04
N GLN A 139 -12.95 17.04 -18.29
CA GLN A 139 -13.77 16.90 -19.49
C GLN A 139 -14.42 15.51 -19.68
N GLU A 140 -13.92 14.45 -19.01
CA GLU A 140 -14.48 13.08 -19.12
C GLU A 140 -15.51 12.73 -18.04
N ARG A 141 -15.93 13.68 -17.21
CA ARG A 141 -17.04 13.47 -16.28
C ARG A 141 -18.34 13.39 -17.10
N LEU A 142 -18.73 12.17 -17.49
CA LEU A 142 -20.00 11.86 -18.17
C LEU A 142 -21.14 12.67 -17.55
N PRO A 143 -21.95 13.40 -18.34
CA PRO A 143 -23.08 14.13 -17.81
C PRO A 143 -24.05 13.14 -17.17
N SER A 144 -24.48 13.43 -15.94
CA SER A 144 -25.55 12.68 -15.28
C SER A 144 -26.77 12.67 -16.18
N SER A 145 -27.21 11.49 -16.63
CA SER A 145 -28.52 11.34 -17.24
C SER A 145 -29.59 11.63 -16.18
N SER A 146 -30.03 12.89 -16.14
CA SER A 146 -31.31 13.25 -15.54
C SER A 146 -32.40 12.59 -16.40
N MET A 147 -32.89 11.42 -15.96
CA MET A 147 -34.15 10.90 -16.46
C MET A 147 -35.26 11.83 -15.95
N GLY A 148 -35.87 12.56 -16.87
CA GLY A 148 -37.12 13.24 -16.64
C GLY A 148 -38.21 12.24 -16.24
N GLY A 149 -38.78 12.44 -15.06
CA GLY A 149 -40.04 11.84 -14.65
C GLY A 149 -41.16 12.87 -14.84
N LYS A 150 -41.91 12.74 -15.93
CA LYS A 150 -43.25 13.32 -16.08
C LYS A 150 -44.19 12.55 -15.14
N ALA A 151 -44.92 13.28 -14.30
CA ALA A 151 -46.27 12.93 -13.83
C ALA A 151 -47.02 14.22 -13.57
#